data_AF-A0AAV0X7C2-F1
#
_entry.id   AF-A0AAV0X7C2-F1
#
_cell.length_a   1.000
_cell.length_b   1.000
_cell.length_c   1.000
_cell.angle_alpha   90.00
_cell.angle_beta   90.00
_cell.angle_gamma   90.00
#
_symmetry.space_group_name_H-M   'P 1'
#
loop_
_entity.id
_entity.type
_entity.pdbx_description
1 polymer ?
#
loop_
_entity_poly.entity_id
_entity_poly.type
_entity_poly.pdbx_seq_one_letter_code
_entity_poly.pdbx_strand_id
1 'polypeptide(L)'
;MLVDGQANAVSVAMERWNVEHRVFVVEQYFRNNDPVVKVQRLFRRNFGIGRRGAVPDRNTVHRWVAGFRRTGSVMKKKPPGTPHSVQIPENVDRVRAAFFVSPRRSARRHAVTLGIVSSFASSHLT
;
A
#
# COMPACT_ATOMS: atom_id res chain seq x y z
N MET A 1 29.41 -14.32 -7.46
CA MET A 1 28.68 -14.28 -6.17
C MET A 1 27.32 -13.67 -6.42
N LEU A 2 26.29 -14.49 -6.29
CA LEU A 2 24.88 -14.10 -6.19
C LEU A 2 24.65 -13.46 -4.82
N VAL A 3 24.00 -12.30 -4.80
CA VAL A 3 22.79 -11.89 -4.04
C VAL A 3 22.77 -10.36 -4.09
N ASP A 4 21.79 -9.72 -4.74
CA ASP A 4 20.64 -9.14 -4.04
C ASP A 4 19.39 -9.07 -4.96
N GLY A 5 18.94 -10.22 -5.45
CA GLY A 5 17.73 -10.34 -6.27
C GLY A 5 16.45 -10.66 -5.49
N GLN A 6 16.47 -10.63 -4.15
CA GLN A 6 15.45 -11.29 -3.32
C GLN A 6 14.49 -10.34 -2.57
N ALA A 7 14.43 -9.04 -2.88
CA ALA A 7 13.59 -8.10 -2.13
C ALA A 7 12.19 -7.85 -2.74
N ASN A 8 11.89 -8.30 -3.95
CA ASN A 8 10.64 -7.93 -4.66
C ASN A 8 9.67 -9.09 -4.93
N ALA A 9 9.99 -10.31 -4.47
CA ALA A 9 9.19 -11.51 -4.75
C ALA A 9 7.98 -11.70 -3.79
N VAL A 10 7.90 -10.94 -2.69
CA VAL A 10 6.97 -11.25 -1.57
C VAL A 10 5.61 -10.55 -1.69
N SER A 11 5.26 -9.96 -2.83
CA SER A 11 3.90 -9.38 -3.02
C SER A 11 3.28 -9.65 -4.40
N VAL A 12 3.73 -10.70 -5.08
CA VAL A 12 2.99 -11.27 -6.23
C VAL A 12 1.95 -12.26 -5.70
N ALA A 13 1.08 -11.82 -4.79
CA ALA A 13 -0.19 -12.52 -4.62
C ALA A 13 -0.91 -12.49 -5.98
N MET A 14 -1.51 -13.60 -6.42
CA MET A 14 -2.23 -13.80 -7.69
C MET A 14 -3.37 -12.80 -7.90
N GLU A 15 -3.03 -11.53 -8.09
CA GLU A 15 -3.96 -10.51 -8.55
C GLU A 15 -4.23 -10.81 -10.01
N ARG A 16 -5.51 -10.99 -10.35
CA ARG A 16 -6.00 -11.29 -11.73
C ARG A 16 -5.35 -10.42 -12.80
N TRP A 17 -4.91 -9.21 -12.44
CA TRP A 17 -4.25 -8.24 -13.29
C TRP A 17 -2.95 -7.75 -12.65
N ASN A 18 -1.81 -8.23 -13.17
CA ASN A 18 -0.48 -7.73 -12.80
C ASN A 18 -0.26 -6.24 -13.20
N VAL A 19 0.88 -5.67 -12.81
CA VAL A 19 1.23 -4.27 -13.11
C VAL A 19 1.33 -4.02 -14.62
N GLU A 20 1.93 -4.93 -15.37
CA GLU A 20 2.09 -4.82 -16.83
C GLU A 20 0.74 -4.67 -17.55
N HIS A 21 -0.26 -5.48 -17.18
CA HIS A 21 -1.62 -5.38 -17.69
C HIS A 21 -2.21 -3.99 -17.45
N ARG A 22 -1.96 -3.40 -16.26
CA ARG A 22 -2.48 -2.07 -15.90
C ARG A 22 -1.79 -0.96 -16.66
N VAL A 23 -0.47 -1.01 -16.78
CA VAL A 23 0.32 -0.06 -17.58
C VAL A 23 -0.21 -0.03 -19.01
N PHE A 24 -0.33 -1.21 -19.64
CA PHE A 24 -0.83 -1.32 -21.00
C PHE A 24 -2.22 -0.69 -21.15
N VAL A 25 -3.14 -0.98 -20.23
CA VAL A 25 -4.49 -0.42 -20.27
C VAL A 25 -4.49 1.09 -20.17
N VAL A 26 -3.74 1.67 -19.24
CA VAL A 26 -3.66 3.13 -19.05
C VAL A 26 -3.04 3.80 -20.27
N GLU A 27 -1.94 3.25 -20.80
CA GLU A 27 -1.28 3.76 -22.00
C GLU A 27 -2.23 3.76 -23.21
N GLN A 28 -2.89 2.63 -23.46
CA GLN A 28 -3.81 2.52 -24.60
C GLN A 28 -5.07 3.37 -24.42
N TYR A 29 -5.53 3.59 -23.19
CA TYR A 29 -6.67 4.47 -22.92
C TYR A 29 -6.36 5.90 -23.36
N PHE A 30 -5.21 6.45 -22.97
CA PHE A 30 -4.79 7.80 -23.37
C PHE A 30 -4.47 7.90 -24.86
N ARG A 31 -3.78 6.92 -25.46
CA ARG A 31 -3.41 6.95 -26.89
C ARG A 31 -4.63 6.94 -27.82
N ASN A 32 -5.76 6.37 -27.39
CA ASN A 32 -6.92 6.13 -28.25
C ASN A 32 -8.11 7.05 -27.98
N ASN A 33 -7.96 8.08 -27.14
CA ASN A 33 -9.03 9.02 -26.78
C ASN A 33 -10.24 8.32 -26.12
N ASP A 34 -9.97 7.41 -25.18
CA ASP A 34 -10.92 6.89 -24.18
C ASP A 34 -11.90 5.71 -24.51
N PRO A 35 -11.99 5.09 -25.71
CA PRO A 35 -12.93 4.00 -25.90
C PRO A 35 -12.46 2.71 -25.22
N VAL A 36 -13.03 2.41 -24.05
CA VAL A 36 -12.80 1.18 -23.25
C VAL A 36 -12.88 -0.09 -24.10
N VAL A 37 -13.86 -0.20 -25.00
CA VAL A 37 -14.02 -1.37 -25.89
C VAL A 37 -12.79 -1.56 -26.78
N LYS A 38 -12.19 -0.48 -27.28
CA LYS A 38 -10.98 -0.53 -28.10
C LYS A 38 -9.79 -0.99 -27.26
N VAL A 39 -9.64 -0.45 -26.05
CA VAL A 39 -8.60 -0.86 -25.10
C VAL A 39 -8.71 -2.35 -24.77
N GLN A 40 -9.92 -2.85 -24.51
CA GLN A 40 -10.18 -4.27 -24.26
C GLN A 40 -9.81 -5.15 -25.47
N ARG A 41 -10.15 -4.74 -26.70
CA ARG A 41 -9.77 -5.46 -27.93
C ARG A 41 -8.25 -5.48 -28.10
N LEU A 42 -7.57 -4.36 -27.87
CA LEU A 42 -6.10 -4.27 -27.91
C LEU A 42 -5.47 -5.16 -26.85
N PHE A 43 -5.99 -5.13 -25.63
CA PHE A 43 -5.54 -5.95 -24.51
C PHE A 43 -5.61 -7.44 -24.86
N ARG A 44 -6.73 -7.90 -25.43
CA ARG A 44 -6.86 -9.30 -25.86
C ARG A 44 -5.83 -9.70 -26.89
N ARG A 45 -5.58 -8.84 -27.89
CA ARG A 45 -4.59 -9.11 -28.94
C ARG A 45 -3.17 -9.13 -28.38
N ASN A 46 -2.84 -8.17 -27.52
CA ASN A 46 -1.50 -8.04 -26.93
C ASN A 46 -1.14 -9.22 -26.03
N PHE A 47 -2.08 -9.68 -25.21
CA PHE A 47 -1.86 -10.76 -24.23
C PHE A 47 -2.37 -12.13 -24.69
N GLY A 48 -2.71 -12.31 -25.98
CA GLY A 48 -3.13 -13.60 -26.53
C GLY A 48 -4.40 -14.21 -25.89
N ILE A 49 -5.33 -13.37 -25.43
CA ILE A 49 -6.48 -13.80 -24.62
C ILE A 49 -7.61 -14.31 -25.53
N GLY A 50 -7.85 -15.62 -25.48
CA GLY A 50 -8.90 -16.32 -26.23
C GLY A 50 -10.34 -15.84 -25.93
N ARG A 51 -11.33 -16.34 -26.67
CA ARG A 51 -12.72 -15.83 -26.67
C ARG A 51 -13.37 -15.72 -25.28
N ARG A 52 -13.10 -16.70 -24.41
CA ARG A 52 -13.61 -16.76 -23.03
C ARG A 52 -12.63 -16.27 -21.97
N GLY A 53 -11.45 -15.83 -22.40
CA GLY A 53 -10.43 -15.32 -21.49
C GLY A 53 -10.86 -14.00 -20.86
N ALA A 54 -10.41 -13.79 -19.63
CA ALA A 54 -10.72 -12.60 -18.87
C ALA A 54 -10.18 -11.34 -19.55
N VAL A 55 -10.90 -10.22 -19.45
CA VAL A 55 -10.41 -8.89 -19.82
C VAL A 55 -10.85 -7.91 -18.73
N PRO A 56 -10.09 -6.84 -18.43
CA PRO A 56 -10.52 -5.83 -17.48
C PRO A 56 -11.85 -5.23 -17.94
N ASP A 57 -12.84 -5.23 -17.05
CA ASP A 57 -14.14 -4.63 -17.33
C ASP A 57 -14.06 -3.09 -17.37
N ARG A 58 -15.15 -2.44 -17.78
CA ARG A 58 -15.20 -0.98 -17.91
C ARG A 58 -14.86 -0.26 -16.61
N ASN A 59 -15.37 -0.75 -15.49
CA ASN A 59 -15.17 -0.11 -14.19
C ASN A 59 -13.72 -0.27 -13.70
N THR A 60 -13.10 -1.41 -13.99
CA THR A 60 -11.69 -1.70 -13.69
C THR A 60 -10.78 -0.78 -14.47
N VAL A 61 -11.02 -0.62 -15.78
CA VAL A 61 -10.28 0.33 -16.63
C VAL A 61 -10.38 1.74 -16.06
N HIS A 62 -11.60 2.22 -15.77
CA HIS A 62 -11.81 3.55 -15.21
C HIS A 62 -11.14 3.75 -13.85
N ARG A 63 -11.18 2.73 -12.98
CA ARG A 63 -10.53 2.79 -11.67
C ARG A 63 -9.01 2.95 -11.81
N TRP A 64 -8.38 2.24 -12.74
CA TRP A 64 -6.94 2.36 -12.98
C TRP A 64 -6.57 3.71 -13.58
N VAL A 65 -7.33 4.19 -14.57
CA VAL A 65 -7.11 5.52 -15.17
C VAL A 65 -7.30 6.62 -14.14
N ALA A 66 -8.35 6.57 -13.31
CA ALA A 66 -8.59 7.54 -12.25
C ALA A 66 -7.48 7.50 -11.18
N GLY A 67 -7.05 6.30 -10.79
CA GLY A 67 -5.91 6.13 -9.88
C GLY A 67 -4.63 6.76 -10.44
N PHE A 68 -4.34 6.50 -11.71
CA PHE A 68 -3.19 7.06 -12.40
C PHE A 68 -3.28 8.59 -12.53
N ARG A 69 -4.42 9.15 -12.95
CA ARG A 69 -4.60 10.62 -13.01
C ARG A 69 -4.40 11.28 -11.66
N ARG A 70 -4.78 10.60 -10.56
CA ARG A 70 -4.66 11.14 -9.20
C ARG A 70 -3.25 11.04 -8.62
N THR A 71 -2.50 9.98 -8.90
CA THR A 71 -1.24 9.70 -8.19
C THR A 71 -0.04 9.40 -9.09
N GLY A 72 -0.21 9.37 -10.41
CA GLY A 72 0.83 9.00 -11.39
C GLY A 72 1.28 7.53 -11.32
N SER A 73 0.59 6.69 -10.55
CA SER A 73 0.99 5.30 -10.31
C SER A 73 -0.14 4.33 -10.65
N VAL A 74 0.22 3.24 -11.30
CA VAL A 74 -0.66 2.09 -11.59
C VAL A 74 -0.59 1.00 -10.52
N MET A 75 0.36 1.13 -9.58
CA MET A 75 0.51 0.19 -8.49
C MET A 75 -0.62 0.37 -7.48
N LYS A 76 -1.08 -0.75 -6.92
CA LYS A 76 -2.00 -0.69 -5.80
C LYS A 76 -1.25 -0.06 -4.63
N LYS A 77 -1.83 0.97 -4.01
CA LYS A 77 -1.32 1.46 -2.72
C LYS A 77 -1.46 0.34 -1.71
N LYS A 78 -0.38 0.07 -0.97
CA LYS A 78 -0.49 -0.76 0.24
C LYS A 78 -1.55 -0.08 1.12
N PRO A 79 -2.59 -0.81 1.57
CA PRO A 79 -3.50 -0.24 2.54
C PRO A 79 -2.65 0.27 3.70
N PRO A 80 -2.95 1.47 4.25
CA PRO A 80 -2.28 1.89 5.46
C PRO A 80 -2.42 0.73 6.45
N GLY A 81 -1.29 0.27 6.99
CA GLY A 81 -1.32 -0.77 8.02
C GLY A 81 -2.18 -0.29 9.19
N THR A 82 -2.50 -1.20 10.10
CA THR A 82 -3.14 -0.82 11.37
C THR A 82 -2.37 0.38 11.93
N PRO A 83 -3.02 1.54 12.12
CA PRO A 83 -2.34 2.69 12.70
C PRO A 83 -1.77 2.18 14.02
N HIS A 84 -0.46 2.29 14.19
CA HIS A 84 0.16 1.91 15.44
C HIS A 84 -0.51 2.76 16.52
N SER A 85 -1.44 2.18 17.31
CA SER A 85 -2.13 2.88 18.42
C SER A 85 -1.12 3.58 19.33
N VAL A 86 0.06 2.96 19.40
CA VAL A 86 1.30 3.41 19.98
C VAL A 86 1.72 4.83 19.51
N GLN A 87 1.66 5.20 18.23
CA GLN A 87 2.11 6.49 17.69
C GLN A 87 1.02 7.58 17.61
N ILE A 88 -0.10 7.44 18.32
CA ILE A 88 -1.04 8.56 18.47
C ILE A 88 -0.30 9.68 19.25
N PRO A 89 -0.29 10.94 18.79
CA PRO A 89 0.42 12.04 19.47
C PRO A 89 0.08 12.13 20.97
N GLU A 90 -1.18 11.89 21.30
CA GLU A 90 -1.68 11.80 22.67
C GLU A 90 -0.92 10.75 23.52
N ASN A 91 -0.58 9.59 22.96
CA ASN A 91 0.19 8.57 23.68
C ASN A 91 1.63 8.99 23.93
N VAL A 92 2.22 9.74 23.01
CA VAL A 92 3.57 10.32 23.17
C VAL A 92 3.55 11.36 24.29
N ASP A 93 2.55 12.24 24.31
CA ASP A 93 2.41 13.28 25.32
C ASP A 93 2.14 12.69 26.71
N ARG A 94 1.30 11.65 26.79
CA ARG A 94 1.05 10.92 28.04
C ARG A 94 2.32 10.25 28.60
N VAL A 95 3.16 9.67 27.74
CA VAL A 95 4.46 9.08 28.16
C VAL A 95 5.40 10.16 28.67
N ARG A 96 5.52 11.28 27.96
CA ARG A 96 6.38 12.41 28.37
C ARG A 96 5.93 13.00 29.70
N ALA A 97 4.63 13.26 29.86
CA ALA A 97 4.06 13.77 31.11
C ALA A 97 4.32 12.81 32.29
N ALA A 98 4.08 11.51 32.11
CA ALA A 98 4.33 10.50 33.14
C ALA A 98 5.81 10.42 33.55
N PHE A 99 6.73 10.63 32.60
CA PHE A 99 8.16 10.68 32.90
C PHE A 99 8.53 11.89 33.75
N PHE A 100 8.05 13.09 33.42
CA PHE A 100 8.31 14.28 34.23
C PHE A 100 7.81 14.12 35.68
N VAL A 101 6.68 13.44 35.86
CA VAL A 101 6.12 13.13 37.20
C VAL A 101 6.96 12.10 37.95
N SER A 102 7.64 11.18 37.26
CA SER A 102 8.43 10.12 37.90
C SER A 102 9.61 9.68 37.05
N PRO A 103 10.72 10.46 37.03
CA PRO A 103 11.87 10.20 36.17
C PRO A 103 12.60 8.90 36.52
N ARG A 104 12.49 8.43 37.77
CA ARG A 104 13.18 7.23 38.28
C ARG A 104 12.45 5.92 37.95
N ARG A 105 11.25 5.96 37.40
CA ARG A 105 10.48 4.76 37.04
C ARG A 105 10.99 4.20 35.72
N SER A 106 11.07 2.87 35.64
CA SER A 106 11.45 2.19 34.40
C SER A 106 10.37 2.29 33.33
N ALA A 107 10.77 2.21 32.06
CA ALA A 107 9.87 2.20 30.91
C ALA A 107 8.75 1.17 31.04
N ARG A 108 9.05 -0.01 31.62
CA ARG A 108 8.06 -1.07 31.87
C ARG A 108 6.97 -0.64 32.84
N ARG A 109 7.30 0.11 33.90
CA ARG A 109 6.31 0.60 34.88
C ARG A 109 5.44 1.70 34.30
N HIS A 110 6.03 2.60 33.51
CA HIS A 110 5.29 3.62 32.77
C HIS A 110 4.33 2.98 31.76
N ALA A 111 4.80 1.96 31.04
CA ALA A 111 3.99 1.22 30.07
C ALA A 111 2.75 0.55 30.68
N VAL A 112 2.93 -0.13 31.83
CA VAL A 112 1.81 -0.73 32.58
C VAL A 112 0.83 0.32 33.07
N THR A 113 1.32 1.46 33.57
CA THR A 113 0.46 2.55 34.07
C THR A 113 -0.36 3.20 32.96
N LEU A 114 0.22 3.32 31.76
CA LEU A 114 -0.37 4.00 30.61
C LEU A 114 -1.15 3.06 29.67
N GLY A 115 -1.14 1.75 29.92
CA GLY A 115 -1.77 0.75 29.05
C GLY A 115 -1.13 0.64 27.67
N ILE A 116 0.18 0.87 27.58
CA ILE A 116 0.95 0.87 26.33
C ILE A 116 2.06 -0.19 26.37
N VAL A 117 2.68 -0.48 25.22
CA VAL A 117 3.78 -1.45 25.15
C VAL A 117 5.09 -0.89 25.69
N SER A 118 5.85 -1.70 26.43
CA SER A 118 7.11 -1.27 27.07
C SER A 118 8.20 -0.84 26.10
N SER A 119 8.26 -1.44 24.91
CA SER A 119 9.21 -1.06 23.87
C SER A 119 8.95 0.36 23.35
N PHE A 120 7.69 0.77 23.31
CA PHE A 120 7.32 2.13 22.92
C PHE A 120 7.60 3.17 23.99
N ALA A 121 7.27 2.85 25.25
CA ALA A 121 7.65 3.72 26.36
C ALA A 121 9.17 3.94 26.35
N SER A 122 9.97 2.88 26.17
CA SER A 122 11.42 3.00 26.13
C SER A 122 11.94 3.86 24.98
N SER A 123 11.32 3.80 23.79
CA SER A 123 11.79 4.57 22.63
C SER A 123 11.50 6.07 22.69
N HIS A 124 10.60 6.51 23.59
CA HIS A 124 10.21 7.92 23.75
C HIS A 124 10.70 8.54 25.08
N LEU A 125 11.51 7.80 25.84
CA LEU A 125 12.14 8.23 27.09
C LEU A 125 13.63 8.57 26.95
N THR A 126 14.17 8.54 25.72
CA THR A 126 15.55 8.96 25.39
C THR A 126 15.52 10.34 24.78
#